data_AF-A0AAD6JXC8-F1
#
_entry.id   AF-A0AAD6JXC8-F1
#
_cell.length_a   1.000
_cell.length_b   1.000
_cell.length_c   1.000
_cell.angle_alpha   90.00
_cell.angle_beta   90.00
_cell.angle_gamma   90.00
#
_symmetry.space_group_name_H-M   'P 1'
#
loop_
_entity.id
_entity.type
_entity.pdbx_description
1 polymer ?
#
loop_
_entity_poly.entity_id
_entity_poly.type
_entity_poly.pdbx_seq_one_letter_code
_entity_poly.pdbx_strand_id
1 'polypeptide(L)'
;MESILHLLFLLQFLPLLSSSESYDPQVKYFMNCGSDSNVDLVDLRNFVGDENSNLSFSVGKSNSVRNENPLPGILPLYHTARIYTKISHYMLNITQTGSYLVRLHFFPFSFKKTHLADALFNVSAPNFSLLSNFSVRNSSTEFPVIKEFFLTIAEGNFDIYFIPADETRFAFVNAIEAFLLPPKFFIYDLNATPPLLTIDAALRTLYRINVGGPEVNDTLWRNWVPDNDYLTFGSSEQASCNGEPQESRQRPDFKDIAPDAVYRTCKKVSIYNNGPSNIPNITWRFNVSKEARHLVRVHVCDLVSQSPGTVSFYLNISANFSTVIDPNSDGVSDMSAPLFYDYVVSSDDSGYMSFSIAPNETSITKVAFLNGLEIMEFLGSSTIKMPFENERRKHLALKIGSAGGVALILREVSQFDN
;
A
#
# COMPACT_ATOMS: atom_id res chain seq x y z
N MET A 1 50.33 20.42 -15.90
CA MET A 1 49.36 20.18 -16.98
C MET A 1 48.80 18.76 -16.93
N GLU A 2 49.61 17.74 -16.60
CA GLU A 2 49.16 16.35 -16.43
C GLU A 2 48.17 16.12 -15.25
N SER A 3 48.32 16.84 -14.14
CA SER A 3 47.41 16.70 -12.98
C SER A 3 45.98 17.18 -13.25
N ILE A 4 45.79 18.11 -14.20
CA ILE A 4 44.45 18.62 -14.59
C ILE A 4 43.75 17.60 -15.51
N LEU A 5 44.51 16.87 -16.32
CA LEU A 5 43.98 15.85 -17.23
C LEU A 5 43.43 14.63 -16.47
N HIS A 6 44.05 14.26 -15.35
CA HIS A 6 43.56 13.19 -14.47
C HIS A 6 42.25 13.54 -13.74
N LEU A 7 42.07 14.81 -13.35
CA LEU A 7 40.84 15.26 -12.70
C LEU A 7 39.65 15.28 -13.68
N LEU A 8 39.90 15.63 -14.95
CA LEU A 8 38.92 15.55 -16.04
C LEU A 8 38.56 14.10 -16.40
N PHE A 9 39.51 13.18 -16.31
CA PHE A 9 39.26 11.75 -16.56
C PHE A 9 38.45 11.10 -15.43
N LEU A 10 38.66 11.51 -14.17
CA LEU A 10 37.87 11.04 -13.02
C LEU A 10 36.41 11.56 -13.03
N LEU A 11 36.14 12.73 -13.62
CA LEU A 11 34.77 13.22 -13.81
C LEU A 11 33.96 12.40 -14.84
N GLN A 12 34.62 11.66 -15.73
CA GLN A 12 33.97 10.81 -16.73
C GLN A 12 33.56 9.43 -16.17
N PHE A 13 34.01 9.10 -14.95
CA PHE A 13 33.67 7.87 -14.24
C PHE A 13 32.85 8.10 -12.96
N LEU A 14 32.28 9.30 -12.78
CA LEU A 14 31.07 9.34 -11.95
C LEU A 14 30.03 8.54 -12.72
N PRO A 15 29.49 7.42 -12.18
CA PRO A 15 28.23 6.96 -12.71
C PRO A 15 27.32 8.19 -12.61
N LEU A 16 26.66 8.56 -13.71
CA LEU A 16 25.42 9.31 -13.57
C LEU A 16 24.64 8.49 -12.54
N LEU A 17 24.57 9.00 -11.32
CA LEU A 17 23.51 8.63 -10.40
C LEU A 17 22.28 9.00 -11.20
N SER A 18 21.73 8.02 -11.92
CA SER A 18 20.39 8.11 -12.47
C SER A 18 19.53 8.31 -11.24
N SER A 19 19.32 9.57 -10.87
CA SER A 19 18.28 9.95 -9.94
C SER A 19 17.02 9.48 -10.65
N SER A 20 16.52 8.32 -10.24
CA SER A 20 15.16 7.95 -10.58
C SER A 20 14.31 9.12 -10.10
N GLU A 21 13.67 9.83 -11.01
CA GLU A 21 12.71 10.85 -10.61
C GLU A 21 11.66 10.13 -9.75
N SER A 22 11.46 10.63 -8.54
CA SER A 22 10.40 10.13 -7.67
C SER A 22 9.08 10.43 -8.36
N TYR A 23 8.15 9.48 -8.35
CA TYR A 23 6.81 9.69 -8.87
C TYR A 23 6.17 10.85 -8.11
N ASP A 24 5.77 11.89 -8.82
CA ASP A 24 5.04 13.03 -8.25
C ASP A 24 3.55 12.94 -8.61
N PRO A 25 2.70 12.42 -7.70
CA PRO A 25 1.28 12.32 -7.95
C PRO A 25 0.66 13.71 -8.14
N GLN A 26 -0.06 13.87 -9.25
CA GLN A 26 -0.80 15.11 -9.55
C GLN A 26 -1.89 15.40 -8.51
N VAL A 27 -2.46 14.34 -7.91
CA VAL A 27 -3.50 14.43 -6.87
C VAL A 27 -2.97 13.77 -5.61
N LYS A 28 -2.70 14.58 -4.58
CA LYS A 28 -2.12 14.14 -3.31
C LYS A 28 -2.65 14.95 -2.12
N TYR A 29 -2.81 14.26 -1.00
CA TYR A 29 -3.30 14.75 0.28
C TYR A 29 -2.38 14.22 1.37
N PHE A 30 -1.44 15.06 1.80
CA PHE A 30 -0.50 14.73 2.88
C PHE A 30 -0.84 15.60 4.08
N MET A 31 -1.22 14.98 5.20
CA MET A 31 -1.70 15.63 6.41
C MET A 31 -0.74 15.40 7.56
N ASN A 32 -0.25 16.47 8.16
CA ASN A 32 0.50 16.48 9.41
C ASN A 32 -0.49 16.62 10.57
N CYS A 33 -0.81 15.50 11.24
CA CYS A 33 -1.95 15.43 12.14
C CYS A 33 -1.67 16.08 13.50
N GLY A 34 -2.60 16.92 13.95
CA GLY A 34 -2.49 17.68 15.20
C GLY A 34 -1.43 18.77 15.16
N SER A 35 -1.14 19.32 13.98
CA SER A 35 -0.12 20.35 13.78
C SER A 35 -0.67 21.60 13.10
N ASP A 36 -0.15 22.75 13.52
CA ASP A 36 -0.39 24.08 12.93
C ASP A 36 0.61 24.41 11.80
N SER A 37 1.57 23.53 11.55
CA SER A 37 2.70 23.78 10.66
C SER A 37 2.88 22.66 9.64
N ASN A 38 3.33 23.07 8.45
CA ASN A 38 3.67 22.16 7.38
C ASN A 38 5.04 21.51 7.64
N VAL A 39 5.21 20.28 7.20
CA VAL A 39 6.48 19.55 7.26
C VAL A 39 6.84 19.12 5.85
N ASP A 40 7.94 19.66 5.34
CA ASP A 40 8.50 19.24 4.06
C ASP A 40 9.52 18.13 4.31
N LEU A 41 9.20 16.91 3.87
CA LEU A 41 10.16 15.81 3.82
C LEU A 41 10.85 15.80 2.46
N VAL A 42 12.03 15.17 2.39
CA VAL A 42 12.77 14.97 1.12
C VAL A 42 11.83 14.31 0.09
N ASP A 43 12.02 14.64 -1.20
CA ASP A 43 11.27 14.10 -2.35
C ASP A 43 9.80 14.56 -2.48
N LEU A 44 9.53 15.86 -2.40
CA LEU A 44 8.21 16.47 -2.73
C LEU A 44 7.04 16.04 -1.83
N ARG A 45 7.34 15.56 -0.62
CA ARG A 45 6.37 15.17 0.41
C ARG A 45 6.13 16.29 1.41
N ASN A 46 5.41 17.31 0.96
CA ASN A 46 4.96 18.39 1.82
C ASN A 46 3.66 18.01 2.56
N PHE A 47 3.77 17.71 3.86
CA PHE A 47 2.64 17.44 4.73
C PHE A 47 2.05 18.74 5.27
N VAL A 48 0.76 18.94 5.06
CA VAL A 48 0.04 20.15 5.48
C VAL A 48 -0.48 19.98 6.91
N GLY A 49 -0.21 20.97 7.77
CA GLY A 49 -0.76 21.02 9.13
C GLY A 49 -2.28 21.06 9.12
N ASP A 50 -2.92 20.16 9.84
CA ASP A 50 -4.36 19.95 9.80
C ASP A 50 -5.18 20.80 10.80
N GLU A 51 -4.51 21.61 11.64
CA GLU A 51 -5.18 22.63 12.44
C GLU A 51 -5.66 23.81 11.58
N ASN A 52 -5.02 24.02 10.42
CA ASN A 52 -5.42 25.01 9.45
C ASN A 52 -6.29 24.34 8.37
N SER A 53 -7.60 24.49 8.49
CA SER A 53 -8.54 23.98 7.48
C SER A 53 -8.20 24.53 6.09
N ASN A 54 -8.13 23.66 5.09
CA ASN A 54 -7.93 24.03 3.69
C ASN A 54 -9.08 23.50 2.82
N LEU A 55 -9.03 23.75 1.51
CA LEU A 55 -10.06 23.28 0.55
C LEU A 55 -9.94 21.79 0.21
N SER A 56 -8.80 21.17 0.52
CA SER A 56 -8.45 19.79 0.13
C SER A 56 -8.92 18.76 1.15
N PHE A 57 -8.97 19.10 2.44
CA PHE A 57 -9.49 18.24 3.49
C PHE A 57 -10.05 19.04 4.67
N SER A 58 -10.92 18.41 5.44
CA SER A 58 -11.42 18.93 6.72
C SER A 58 -11.32 17.87 7.82
N VAL A 59 -11.33 18.33 9.06
CA VAL A 59 -11.16 17.46 10.23
C VAL A 59 -12.36 17.62 11.16
N GLY A 60 -12.96 16.49 11.55
CA GLY A 60 -14.03 16.45 12.52
C GLY A 60 -13.57 16.76 13.96
N LYS A 61 -14.53 16.76 14.89
CA LYS A 61 -14.30 17.06 16.31
C LYS A 61 -13.21 16.17 16.92
N SER A 62 -12.14 16.80 17.39
CA SER A 62 -10.91 16.14 17.84
C SER A 62 -10.07 17.05 18.73
N ASN A 63 -8.98 16.53 19.27
CA ASN A 63 -7.96 17.31 19.98
C ASN A 63 -6.60 17.09 19.31
N SER A 64 -5.76 18.13 19.26
CA SER A 64 -4.34 17.99 18.90
C SER A 64 -3.50 17.77 20.16
N VAL A 65 -2.43 16.99 20.02
CA VAL A 65 -1.42 16.79 21.06
C VAL A 65 -0.03 16.86 20.45
N ARG A 66 0.92 17.30 21.26
CA ARG A 66 2.33 17.45 20.89
C ARG A 66 3.21 16.70 21.87
N ASN A 67 4.22 16.03 21.35
CA ASN A 67 5.32 15.50 22.12
C ASN A 67 6.22 16.66 22.54
N GLU A 68 6.25 16.96 23.83
CA GLU A 68 7.06 18.05 24.38
C GLU A 68 8.56 17.72 24.39
N ASN A 69 8.92 16.43 24.36
CA ASN A 69 10.30 15.96 24.44
C ASN A 69 10.55 14.83 23.41
N PRO A 70 10.53 15.14 22.09
CA PRO A 70 10.80 14.13 21.07
C PRO A 70 12.25 13.64 21.15
N LEU A 71 12.45 12.34 20.96
CA LEU A 71 13.79 11.75 20.90
C LEU A 71 14.56 12.30 19.69
N PRO A 72 15.89 12.46 19.77
CA PRO A 72 16.71 12.83 18.62
C PRO A 72 16.51 11.85 17.45
N GLY A 73 16.44 12.38 16.23
CA GLY A 73 16.26 11.58 15.00
C GLY A 73 14.81 11.25 14.63
N ILE A 74 13.84 11.52 15.52
CA ILE A 74 12.41 11.38 15.16
C ILE A 74 12.00 12.52 14.23
N LEU A 75 11.43 12.16 13.07
CA LEU A 75 10.94 13.11 12.08
C LEU A 75 9.89 14.06 12.70
N PRO A 76 9.88 15.36 12.32
CA PRO A 76 8.88 16.33 12.79
C PRO A 76 7.42 15.87 12.60
N LEU A 77 7.18 15.07 11.55
CA LEU A 77 5.88 14.46 11.25
C LEU A 77 5.32 13.61 12.40
N TYR A 78 6.17 13.10 13.30
CA TYR A 78 5.80 12.25 14.42
C TYR A 78 5.86 12.98 15.78
N HIS A 79 6.05 14.31 15.78
CA HIS A 79 6.06 15.12 17.00
C HIS A 79 4.65 15.49 17.44
N THR A 80 3.65 15.38 16.58
CA THR A 80 2.25 15.68 16.87
C THR A 80 1.38 14.48 16.56
N ALA A 81 0.18 14.48 17.15
CA ALA A 81 -0.88 13.55 16.79
C ALA A 81 -2.24 14.23 16.98
N ARG A 82 -3.22 13.78 16.22
CA ARG A 82 -4.63 14.07 16.49
C ARG A 82 -5.27 12.94 17.27
N ILE A 83 -6.06 13.28 18.28
CA ILE A 83 -6.78 12.34 19.16
C ILE A 83 -8.29 12.49 18.98
N TYR A 84 -8.96 11.34 18.92
CA TYR A 84 -10.41 11.21 18.89
C TYR A 84 -10.89 10.42 20.10
N THR A 85 -11.70 11.05 20.97
CA THR A 85 -12.36 10.39 22.11
C THR A 85 -13.81 10.01 21.82
N LYS A 86 -14.31 10.40 20.64
CA LYS A 86 -15.59 10.00 20.06
C LYS A 86 -15.37 9.71 18.58
N ILE A 87 -16.33 9.03 17.96
CA ILE A 87 -16.31 8.79 16.52
C ILE A 87 -16.20 10.13 15.78
N SER A 88 -15.19 10.23 14.93
CA SER A 88 -14.98 11.38 14.06
C SER A 88 -14.17 10.97 12.83
N HIS A 89 -13.86 11.92 11.95
CA HIS A 89 -13.25 11.63 10.66
C HIS A 89 -12.29 12.72 10.17
N TYR A 90 -11.48 12.36 9.18
CA TYR A 90 -11.00 13.29 8.17
C TYR A 90 -11.90 13.16 6.94
N MET A 91 -12.28 14.28 6.34
CA MET A 91 -12.98 14.32 5.06
C MET A 91 -12.00 14.83 4.02
N LEU A 92 -11.72 14.03 3.00
CA LEU A 92 -10.89 14.38 1.86
C LEU A 92 -11.77 14.82 0.70
N ASN A 93 -11.46 15.96 0.09
CA ASN A 93 -12.13 16.45 -1.11
C ASN A 93 -11.40 15.91 -2.35
N ILE A 94 -11.83 14.74 -2.82
CA ILE A 94 -11.23 13.98 -3.92
C ILE A 94 -11.57 14.64 -5.24
N THR A 95 -10.55 15.08 -5.99
CA THR A 95 -10.72 15.79 -7.26
C THR A 95 -10.74 14.89 -8.48
N GLN A 96 -10.38 13.60 -8.32
CA GLN A 96 -10.29 12.66 -9.42
C GLN A 96 -10.61 11.25 -8.96
N THR A 97 -11.51 10.55 -9.67
CA THR A 97 -11.78 9.14 -9.43
C THR A 97 -10.57 8.29 -9.83
N GLY A 98 -10.17 7.33 -9.00
CA GLY A 98 -9.10 6.40 -9.33
C GLY A 98 -8.65 5.51 -8.17
N SER A 99 -7.53 4.80 -8.37
CA SER A 99 -6.90 3.99 -7.34
C SER A 99 -5.92 4.85 -6.53
N TYR A 100 -6.14 4.91 -5.22
CA TYR A 100 -5.33 5.69 -4.29
C TYR A 100 -4.50 4.76 -3.41
N LEU A 101 -3.27 5.19 -3.12
CA LEU A 101 -2.53 4.69 -1.98
C LEU A 101 -2.86 5.55 -0.76
N VAL A 102 -3.37 4.93 0.29
CA VAL A 102 -3.68 5.56 1.57
C VAL A 102 -2.78 4.99 2.65
N ARG A 103 -2.03 5.85 3.34
CA ARG A 103 -1.18 5.48 4.48
C ARG A 103 -1.60 6.17 5.75
N LEU A 104 -1.66 5.41 6.83
CA LEU A 104 -1.92 5.91 8.18
C LEU A 104 -0.67 5.68 9.04
N HIS A 105 -0.14 6.75 9.62
CA HIS A 105 1.07 6.72 10.41
C HIS A 105 0.75 6.82 11.89
N PHE A 106 1.32 5.91 12.67
CA PHE A 106 1.16 5.87 14.11
C PHE A 106 2.52 5.78 14.80
N PHE A 107 2.81 6.79 15.61
CA PHE A 107 3.99 6.90 16.44
C PHE A 107 3.53 7.24 17.87
N PRO A 108 3.52 6.26 18.80
CA PRO A 108 3.04 6.49 20.14
C PRO A 108 4.06 7.32 20.94
N PHE A 109 3.58 8.34 21.63
CA PHE A 109 4.35 9.11 22.61
C PHE A 109 3.51 9.41 23.84
N SER A 110 4.15 9.94 24.88
CA SER A 110 3.48 10.34 26.12
C SER A 110 3.21 11.84 26.09
N PHE A 111 2.01 12.24 26.48
CA PHE A 111 1.60 13.63 26.64
C PHE A 111 0.86 13.78 27.97
N LYS A 112 1.36 14.64 28.86
CA LYS A 112 0.84 14.81 30.22
C LYS A 112 0.72 13.44 30.94
N LYS A 113 -0.51 12.97 31.20
CA LYS A 113 -0.81 11.69 31.86
C LYS A 113 -1.37 10.63 30.90
N THR A 114 -1.36 10.89 29.59
CA THR A 114 -1.90 10.02 28.56
C THR A 114 -0.76 9.42 27.74
N HIS A 115 -0.76 8.11 27.57
CA HIS A 115 0.17 7.41 26.68
C HIS A 115 -0.57 6.99 25.42
N LEU A 116 -0.13 7.45 24.24
CA LEU A 116 -0.79 7.10 22.97
C LEU A 116 -0.77 5.59 22.69
N ALA A 117 0.15 4.84 23.31
CA ALA A 117 0.18 3.38 23.25
C ALA A 117 -1.04 2.69 23.89
N ASP A 118 -1.80 3.40 24.74
CA ASP A 118 -3.03 2.89 25.38
C ASP A 118 -4.26 2.98 24.46
N ALA A 119 -4.10 3.57 23.26
CA ALA A 119 -5.16 3.70 22.28
C ALA A 119 -5.69 2.32 21.84
N LEU A 120 -7.01 2.23 21.71
CA LEU A 120 -7.69 1.06 21.19
C LEU A 120 -8.87 1.51 20.33
N PHE A 121 -8.79 1.27 19.03
CA PHE A 121 -9.73 1.85 18.08
C PHE A 121 -9.83 1.06 16.78
N ASN A 122 -10.85 1.38 16.00
CA ASN A 122 -11.02 0.95 14.62
C ASN A 122 -10.79 2.15 13.68
N VAL A 123 -10.43 1.85 12.44
CA VAL A 123 -10.43 2.82 11.34
C VAL A 123 -11.28 2.28 10.20
N SER A 124 -12.16 3.11 9.67
CA SER A 124 -13.06 2.74 8.58
C SER A 124 -13.07 3.79 7.49
N ALA A 125 -13.28 3.34 6.26
CA ALA A 125 -13.57 4.16 5.10
C ALA A 125 -14.95 3.73 4.55
N PRO A 126 -15.59 4.49 3.64
CA PRO A 126 -16.78 4.04 2.95
C PRO A 126 -16.67 2.57 2.50
N ASN A 127 -17.61 1.74 2.95
CA ASN A 127 -17.71 0.31 2.67
C ASN A 127 -16.60 -0.60 3.23
N PHE A 128 -15.54 -0.09 3.86
CA PHE A 128 -14.38 -0.91 4.27
C PHE A 128 -13.95 -0.69 5.72
N SER A 129 -13.63 -1.78 6.41
CA SER A 129 -12.95 -1.74 7.71
C SER A 129 -11.44 -1.81 7.48
N LEU A 130 -10.74 -0.69 7.61
CA LEU A 130 -9.30 -0.61 7.36
C LEU A 130 -8.48 -1.22 8.50
N LEU A 131 -8.86 -0.90 9.74
CA LEU A 131 -8.24 -1.39 10.97
C LEU A 131 -9.31 -1.77 11.98
N SER A 132 -9.13 -2.91 12.64
CA SER A 132 -10.07 -3.43 13.66
C SER A 132 -9.31 -3.79 14.93
N ASN A 133 -9.85 -3.39 16.08
CA ASN A 133 -9.27 -3.60 17.41
C ASN A 133 -7.78 -3.22 17.47
N PHE A 134 -7.44 -2.11 16.84
CA PHE A 134 -6.07 -1.70 16.59
C PHE A 134 -5.47 -1.00 17.81
N SER A 135 -4.24 -1.39 18.14
CA SER A 135 -3.43 -0.75 19.19
C SER A 135 -1.98 -0.73 18.74
N VAL A 136 -1.25 0.32 19.13
CA VAL A 136 0.15 0.53 18.78
C VAL A 136 0.97 0.35 20.06
N ARG A 137 1.27 -0.90 20.38
CA ARG A 137 1.95 -1.26 21.63
C ARG A 137 3.42 -0.83 21.58
N ASN A 138 3.94 -0.31 22.69
CA ASN A 138 5.36 0.10 22.83
C ASN A 138 6.39 -1.03 22.59
N SER A 139 5.96 -2.29 22.45
CA SER A 139 6.83 -3.43 22.22
C SER A 139 7.21 -3.65 20.75
N SER A 140 6.66 -2.87 19.80
CA SER A 140 7.17 -2.91 18.41
C SER A 140 8.51 -2.19 18.36
N THR A 141 9.56 -2.91 17.95
CA THR A 141 10.91 -2.35 17.71
C THR A 141 10.98 -1.43 16.51
N GLU A 142 9.91 -1.36 15.72
CA GLU A 142 9.82 -0.65 14.45
C GLU A 142 8.75 0.44 14.55
N PHE A 143 9.17 1.64 14.97
CA PHE A 143 8.38 2.85 14.85
C PHE A 143 8.94 3.74 13.73
N PRO A 144 8.09 4.48 13.01
CA PRO A 144 6.62 4.53 13.10
C PRO A 144 5.95 3.24 12.58
N VAL A 145 4.74 2.94 13.08
CA VAL A 145 3.89 1.92 12.47
C VAL A 145 3.10 2.57 11.33
N ILE A 146 3.37 2.14 10.10
CA ILE A 146 2.67 2.62 8.91
C ILE A 146 1.71 1.53 8.41
N LYS A 147 0.45 1.88 8.20
CA LYS A 147 -0.56 1.00 7.61
C LYS A 147 -0.91 1.49 6.22
N GLU A 148 -0.67 0.65 5.22
CA GLU A 148 -0.79 0.97 3.80
C GLU A 148 -1.98 0.25 3.18
N PHE A 149 -2.80 1.01 2.45
CA PHE A 149 -4.04 0.54 1.83
C PHE A 149 -4.13 1.02 0.38
N PHE A 150 -4.58 0.16 -0.52
CA PHE A 150 -4.98 0.52 -1.87
C PHE A 150 -6.50 0.57 -1.94
N LEU A 151 -7.07 1.73 -2.31
CA LEU A 151 -8.50 1.97 -2.34
C LEU A 151 -8.91 2.57 -3.68
N THR A 152 -10.00 2.11 -4.28
CA THR A 152 -10.65 2.86 -5.35
C THR A 152 -11.54 3.93 -4.73
N ILE A 153 -11.27 5.19 -5.05
CA ILE A 153 -11.97 6.34 -4.48
C ILE A 153 -12.59 7.14 -5.62
N ALA A 154 -13.89 7.42 -5.50
CA ALA A 154 -14.62 8.28 -6.42
C ALA A 154 -14.38 9.76 -6.10
N GLU A 155 -14.50 10.60 -7.12
CA GLU A 155 -14.53 12.06 -6.97
C GLU A 155 -15.63 12.49 -5.99
N GLY A 156 -15.33 13.47 -5.15
CA GLY A 156 -16.20 13.96 -4.08
C GLY A 156 -15.61 13.76 -2.69
N ASN A 157 -16.48 13.71 -1.67
CA ASN A 157 -16.05 13.57 -0.29
C ASN A 157 -15.71 12.11 0.05
N PHE A 158 -14.50 11.89 0.58
CA PHE A 158 -14.06 10.60 1.08
C PHE A 158 -13.67 10.70 2.56
N ASP A 159 -14.42 9.99 3.40
CA ASP A 159 -14.23 10.04 4.85
C ASP A 159 -13.33 8.90 5.35
N ILE A 160 -12.37 9.23 6.21
CA ILE A 160 -11.61 8.27 7.00
C ILE A 160 -12.02 8.44 8.45
N TYR A 161 -12.78 7.48 8.97
CA TYR A 161 -13.33 7.52 10.32
C TYR A 161 -12.41 6.84 11.32
N PHE A 162 -12.22 7.51 12.46
CA PHE A 162 -11.51 7.00 13.63
C PHE A 162 -12.53 6.74 14.74
N ILE A 163 -12.58 5.48 15.19
CA ILE A 163 -13.67 4.95 16.02
C ILE A 163 -13.05 4.37 17.30
N PRO A 164 -13.02 5.10 18.42
CA PRO A 164 -12.59 4.54 19.70
C PRO A 164 -13.40 3.29 20.07
N ALA A 165 -12.76 2.30 20.69
CA ALA A 165 -13.41 1.03 21.01
C ALA A 165 -14.58 1.20 22.02
N ASP A 166 -14.47 2.17 22.92
CA ASP A 166 -15.49 2.52 23.92
C ASP A 166 -15.27 3.97 24.42
N GLU A 167 -16.12 4.43 25.36
CA GLU A 167 -16.10 5.80 25.90
C GLU A 167 -14.85 6.15 26.73
N THR A 168 -14.09 5.14 27.19
CA THR A 168 -12.87 5.28 27.96
C THR A 168 -11.60 5.21 27.10
N ARG A 169 -11.74 4.75 25.85
CA ARG A 169 -10.66 4.62 24.87
C ARG A 169 -10.62 5.81 23.93
N PHE A 170 -9.54 5.89 23.17
CA PHE A 170 -9.34 6.91 22.15
C PHE A 170 -8.63 6.32 20.93
N ALA A 171 -8.79 7.01 19.80
CA ALA A 171 -8.02 6.81 18.59
C ALA A 171 -7.00 7.92 18.41
N PHE A 172 -5.91 7.66 17.71
CA PHE A 172 -4.96 8.69 17.32
C PHE A 172 -4.36 8.42 15.94
N VAL A 173 -3.82 9.46 15.32
CA VAL A 173 -3.05 9.38 14.07
C VAL A 173 -2.03 10.53 14.03
N ASN A 174 -0.83 10.26 13.53
CA ASN A 174 0.25 11.24 13.42
C ASN A 174 0.34 11.84 12.02
N ALA A 175 0.09 11.03 11.00
CA ALA A 175 0.04 11.49 9.62
C ALA A 175 -0.89 10.64 8.78
N ILE A 176 -1.46 11.25 7.75
CA ILE A 176 -2.24 10.57 6.72
C ILE A 176 -1.68 10.96 5.36
N GLU A 177 -1.48 9.96 4.51
CA GLU A 177 -1.20 10.15 3.09
C GLU A 177 -2.36 9.57 2.30
N ALA A 178 -2.81 10.28 1.27
CA ALA A 178 -3.67 9.74 0.24
C ALA A 178 -3.24 10.34 -1.10
N PHE A 179 -2.88 9.52 -2.08
CA PHE A 179 -2.48 10.03 -3.39
C PHE A 179 -2.85 9.07 -4.51
N LEU A 180 -3.12 9.65 -5.68
CA LEU A 180 -3.53 8.90 -6.87
C LEU A 180 -2.34 8.12 -7.43
N LEU A 181 -2.55 6.82 -7.62
CA LEU A 181 -1.57 5.92 -8.23
C LEU A 181 -1.46 6.15 -9.74
N PRO A 182 -0.32 5.78 -10.33
CA PRO A 182 -0.19 5.79 -11.77
C PRO A 182 -1.29 4.96 -12.46
N PRO A 183 -1.69 5.32 -13.69
CA PRO A 183 -2.55 4.47 -14.49
C PRO A 183 -1.99 3.05 -14.62
N LYS A 184 -2.87 2.04 -14.71
CA LYS A 184 -2.49 0.62 -14.88
C LYS A 184 -1.58 0.06 -13.77
N PHE A 185 -1.60 0.65 -12.58
CA PHE A 185 -0.88 0.11 -11.41
C PHE A 185 -1.31 -1.32 -11.07
N PHE A 186 -2.59 -1.67 -11.24
CA PHE A 186 -3.13 -3.03 -11.14
C PHE A 186 -3.49 -3.60 -12.50
N ILE A 187 -3.29 -4.91 -12.69
CA ILE A 187 -3.80 -5.64 -13.85
C ILE A 187 -5.29 -5.94 -13.59
N TYR A 188 -6.11 -5.79 -14.63
CA TYR A 188 -7.53 -6.17 -14.61
C TYR A 188 -7.74 -7.27 -15.63
N ASP A 189 -8.22 -8.42 -15.18
CA ASP A 189 -8.53 -9.56 -16.05
C ASP A 189 -9.77 -10.31 -15.56
N LEU A 190 -10.86 -10.15 -16.31
CA LEU A 190 -12.14 -10.82 -16.06
C LEU A 190 -12.12 -12.31 -16.42
N ASN A 191 -11.18 -12.74 -17.26
CA ASN A 191 -11.05 -14.12 -17.71
C ASN A 191 -10.11 -14.94 -16.81
N ALA A 192 -9.35 -14.28 -15.93
CA ALA A 192 -8.56 -14.94 -14.91
C ALA A 192 -9.46 -15.77 -13.97
N THR A 193 -8.92 -16.85 -13.43
CA THR A 193 -9.62 -17.71 -12.47
C THR A 193 -8.80 -17.84 -11.18
N PRO A 194 -9.21 -17.23 -10.06
CA PRO A 194 -10.34 -16.30 -9.92
C PRO A 194 -10.15 -14.98 -10.70
N PRO A 195 -11.25 -14.24 -11.02
CA PRO A 195 -11.15 -12.97 -11.72
C PRO A 195 -10.27 -11.96 -10.96
N LEU A 196 -9.41 -11.27 -11.70
CA LEU A 196 -8.51 -10.27 -11.16
C LEU A 196 -9.21 -8.91 -11.17
N LEU A 197 -9.95 -8.64 -10.09
CA LEU A 197 -10.77 -7.45 -9.91
C LEU A 197 -10.43 -6.72 -8.61
N THR A 198 -9.89 -5.51 -8.74
CA THR A 198 -9.59 -4.62 -7.60
C THR A 198 -10.46 -3.36 -7.57
N ILE A 199 -11.33 -3.16 -8.57
CA ILE A 199 -12.03 -1.88 -8.77
C ILE A 199 -13.00 -1.52 -7.63
N ASP A 200 -13.59 -2.52 -6.96
CA ASP A 200 -14.45 -2.36 -5.79
C ASP A 200 -13.83 -2.95 -4.51
N ALA A 201 -12.51 -3.16 -4.52
CA ALA A 201 -11.79 -3.76 -3.42
C ALA A 201 -10.98 -2.71 -2.65
N ALA A 202 -10.78 -3.00 -1.36
CA ALA A 202 -9.74 -2.39 -0.55
C ALA A 202 -8.68 -3.45 -0.28
N LEU A 203 -7.42 -3.13 -0.54
CA LEU A 203 -6.30 -4.02 -0.28
C LEU A 203 -5.43 -3.44 0.83
N ARG A 204 -4.94 -4.29 1.73
CA ARG A 204 -3.92 -3.92 2.71
C ARG A 204 -2.62 -4.63 2.38
N THR A 205 -1.52 -3.89 2.30
CA THR A 205 -0.19 -4.49 2.13
C THR A 205 0.19 -5.29 3.37
N LEU A 206 0.59 -6.55 3.18
CA LEU A 206 1.15 -7.39 4.24
C LEU A 206 2.68 -7.50 4.10
N TYR A 207 3.16 -7.76 2.89
CA TYR A 207 4.59 -7.96 2.61
C TYR A 207 4.98 -7.36 1.28
N ARG A 208 6.24 -6.90 1.20
CA ARG A 208 6.88 -6.38 0.00
C ARG A 208 8.36 -6.75 0.05
N ILE A 209 8.75 -7.66 -0.81
CA ILE A 209 9.98 -8.44 -0.68
C ILE A 209 10.90 -8.19 -1.86
N ASN A 210 12.13 -7.78 -1.57
CA ASN A 210 13.25 -7.74 -2.52
C ASN A 210 14.00 -9.08 -2.46
N VAL A 211 13.82 -9.94 -3.47
CA VAL A 211 14.35 -11.31 -3.44
C VAL A 211 15.82 -11.30 -3.85
N GLY A 212 16.68 -11.78 -2.95
CA GLY A 212 18.13 -11.79 -3.15
C GLY A 212 18.80 -10.42 -3.03
N GLY A 213 18.04 -9.36 -2.78
CA GLY A 213 18.53 -7.99 -2.67
C GLY A 213 18.47 -7.42 -1.24
N PRO A 214 19.08 -6.24 -1.02
CA PRO A 214 19.01 -5.53 0.26
C PRO A 214 17.67 -4.80 0.45
N GLU A 215 17.49 -4.22 1.63
CA GLU A 215 16.38 -3.30 1.89
C GLU A 215 16.47 -2.06 0.97
N VAL A 216 15.35 -1.67 0.36
CA VAL A 216 15.30 -0.53 -0.57
C VAL A 216 13.95 0.17 -0.54
N ASN A 217 13.96 1.50 -0.66
CA ASN A 217 12.76 2.31 -0.83
C ASN A 217 12.56 2.67 -2.30
N ASP A 218 11.31 2.74 -2.73
CA ASP A 218 10.95 3.12 -4.10
C ASP A 218 10.36 4.52 -4.25
N THR A 219 9.99 4.85 -5.50
CA THR A 219 9.45 6.15 -5.91
C THR A 219 8.08 6.48 -5.28
N LEU A 220 7.37 5.48 -4.75
CA LEU A 220 6.12 5.65 -4.00
C LEU A 220 6.39 5.60 -2.48
N TRP A 221 7.65 5.67 -2.06
CA TRP A 221 8.11 5.53 -0.67
C TRP A 221 7.66 4.22 -0.01
N ARG A 222 7.52 3.15 -0.79
CA ARG A 222 7.27 1.81 -0.29
C ARG A 222 8.60 1.18 0.10
N ASN A 223 8.62 0.51 1.25
CA ASN A 223 9.79 -0.24 1.71
C ASN A 223 9.75 -1.68 1.21
N TRP A 224 10.85 -2.13 0.61
CA TRP A 224 11.06 -3.50 0.15
C TRP A 224 12.11 -4.15 1.04
N VAL A 225 11.75 -5.24 1.73
CA VAL A 225 12.63 -5.93 2.68
C VAL A 225 13.27 -7.18 2.08
N PRO A 226 14.46 -7.60 2.55
CA PRO A 226 15.10 -8.83 2.09
C PRO A 226 14.24 -10.08 2.35
N ASP A 227 14.40 -11.10 1.52
CA ASP A 227 13.60 -12.32 1.59
C ASP A 227 14.09 -13.38 2.58
N ASN A 228 15.29 -13.19 3.15
CA ASN A 228 16.01 -14.22 3.92
C ASN A 228 15.21 -14.79 5.11
N ASP A 229 14.50 -13.94 5.84
CA ASP A 229 13.74 -14.33 7.03
C ASP A 229 12.48 -15.14 6.71
N TYR A 230 12.09 -15.19 5.43
CA TYR A 230 10.89 -15.88 4.96
C TYR A 230 11.19 -17.21 4.28
N LEU A 231 12.45 -17.55 4.04
CA LEU A 231 12.83 -18.82 3.43
C LEU A 231 12.57 -20.00 4.36
N THR A 232 11.94 -21.05 3.84
CA THR A 232 11.66 -22.25 4.63
C THR A 232 12.89 -23.17 4.71
N PHE A 233 13.08 -23.79 5.89
CA PHE A 233 13.99 -24.92 6.06
C PHE A 233 13.64 -26.04 5.07
N GLY A 234 14.61 -26.50 4.29
CA GLY A 234 14.43 -27.53 3.26
C GLY A 234 14.32 -27.01 1.82
N SER A 235 14.44 -25.70 1.57
CA SER A 235 14.70 -25.20 0.22
C SER A 235 16.00 -25.80 -0.32
N SER A 236 16.02 -26.12 -1.62
CA SER A 236 17.24 -26.59 -2.29
C SER A 236 18.31 -25.50 -2.29
N GLU A 237 19.59 -25.87 -2.46
CA GLU A 237 20.68 -24.89 -2.61
C GLU A 237 20.32 -23.87 -3.71
N GLN A 238 20.06 -22.64 -3.27
CA GLN A 238 19.75 -21.53 -4.14
C GLN A 238 21.01 -20.72 -4.46
N ALA A 239 21.05 -20.19 -5.69
CA ALA A 239 22.06 -19.22 -6.08
C ALA A 239 21.43 -17.83 -6.16
N SER A 240 22.19 -16.80 -5.81
CA SER A 240 21.82 -15.43 -6.14
C SER A 240 22.14 -15.13 -7.60
N CYS A 241 21.34 -14.29 -8.23
CA CYS A 241 21.59 -13.73 -9.55
C CYS A 241 21.48 -12.21 -9.49
N ASN A 242 22.35 -11.54 -10.24
CA ASN A 242 22.38 -10.09 -10.33
C ASN A 242 22.59 -9.67 -11.79
N GLY A 243 22.04 -8.52 -12.18
CA GLY A 243 22.14 -7.99 -13.53
C GLY A 243 21.51 -6.62 -13.66
N GLU A 244 21.54 -6.06 -14.86
CA GLU A 244 20.92 -4.77 -15.17
C GLU A 244 19.61 -5.00 -15.93
N PRO A 245 18.46 -4.51 -15.43
CA PRO A 245 17.21 -4.59 -16.16
C PRO A 245 17.26 -3.70 -17.40
N GLN A 246 16.65 -4.17 -18.48
CA GLN A 246 16.44 -3.38 -19.69
C GLN A 246 15.07 -2.70 -19.66
N GLU A 247 14.92 -1.60 -20.39
CA GLU A 247 13.62 -0.97 -20.54
C GLU A 247 12.63 -1.92 -21.24
N SER A 248 11.48 -2.12 -20.62
CA SER A 248 10.39 -2.90 -21.22
C SER A 248 9.67 -2.06 -22.27
N ARG A 249 9.64 -2.53 -23.52
CA ARG A 249 8.84 -1.87 -24.58
C ARG A 249 7.34 -1.99 -24.34
N GLN A 250 6.93 -2.99 -23.56
CA GLN A 250 5.52 -3.23 -23.25
C GLN A 250 5.03 -2.42 -22.05
N ARG A 251 5.93 -2.10 -21.09
CA ARG A 251 5.59 -1.36 -19.87
C ARG A 251 6.67 -0.31 -19.56
N PRO A 252 6.64 0.85 -20.22
CA PRO A 252 7.61 1.92 -19.98
C PRO A 252 7.54 2.45 -18.53
N ASP A 253 6.37 2.36 -17.87
CA ASP A 253 6.13 2.91 -16.52
C ASP A 253 6.42 1.90 -15.38
N PHE A 254 7.26 0.89 -15.62
CA PHE A 254 7.54 -0.16 -14.62
C PHE A 254 8.21 0.39 -13.34
N LYS A 255 8.89 1.53 -13.43
CA LYS A 255 9.57 2.18 -12.30
C LYS A 255 8.62 2.62 -11.20
N ASP A 256 7.37 2.90 -11.54
CA ASP A 256 6.33 3.22 -10.55
C ASP A 256 5.75 1.95 -9.91
N ILE A 257 6.00 0.77 -10.49
CA ILE A 257 5.53 -0.52 -9.99
C ILE A 257 6.51 -1.10 -8.97
N ALA A 258 7.81 -1.08 -9.28
CA ALA A 258 8.88 -1.47 -8.36
C ALA A 258 10.20 -0.83 -8.82
N PRO A 259 11.14 -0.55 -7.91
CA PRO A 259 12.39 0.10 -8.25
C PRO A 259 13.31 -0.87 -9.00
N ASP A 260 14.21 -0.33 -9.84
CA ASP A 260 15.22 -1.14 -10.55
C ASP A 260 16.00 -2.07 -9.62
N ALA A 261 16.26 -1.63 -8.38
CA ALA A 261 16.94 -2.41 -7.35
C ALA A 261 16.29 -3.78 -7.10
N VAL A 262 14.97 -3.90 -7.22
CA VAL A 262 14.26 -5.19 -7.09
C VAL A 262 14.52 -6.07 -8.31
N TYR A 263 14.52 -5.51 -9.52
CA TYR A 263 14.75 -6.25 -10.75
C TYR A 263 16.23 -6.54 -11.04
N ARG A 264 17.15 -5.90 -10.33
CA ARG A 264 18.61 -6.16 -10.42
C ARG A 264 19.05 -7.41 -9.69
N THR A 265 18.24 -7.93 -8.76
CA THR A 265 18.60 -9.07 -7.92
C THR A 265 17.56 -10.17 -8.04
N CYS A 266 17.97 -11.42 -7.86
CA CYS A 266 17.07 -12.56 -7.75
C CYS A 266 17.70 -13.71 -6.95
N LYS A 267 16.85 -14.64 -6.52
CA LYS A 267 17.26 -16.00 -6.16
C LYS A 267 16.79 -16.98 -7.22
N LYS A 268 17.63 -17.96 -7.53
CA LYS A 268 17.39 -18.96 -8.56
C LYS A 268 17.76 -20.37 -8.13
N VAL A 269 17.11 -21.33 -8.77
CA VAL A 269 17.37 -22.76 -8.64
C VAL A 269 17.37 -23.40 -10.02
N SER A 270 18.22 -24.39 -10.26
CA SER A 270 18.41 -25.01 -11.58
C SER A 270 18.51 -26.52 -11.49
N ILE A 271 18.07 -27.20 -12.55
CA ILE A 271 18.28 -28.65 -12.69
C ILE A 271 19.68 -28.87 -13.28
N TYR A 272 20.53 -29.56 -12.53
CA TYR A 272 21.82 -30.05 -13.02
C TYR A 272 21.71 -31.54 -13.36
N ASN A 273 22.37 -31.98 -14.44
CA ASN A 273 22.30 -33.36 -14.93
C ASN A 273 22.76 -34.43 -13.90
N ASN A 274 23.44 -34.02 -12.82
CA ASN A 274 23.89 -34.87 -11.71
C ASN A 274 23.22 -34.53 -10.36
N GLY A 275 22.10 -33.80 -10.40
CA GLY A 275 21.36 -33.37 -9.21
C GLY A 275 20.59 -34.51 -8.52
N PRO A 276 20.03 -34.26 -7.32
CA PRO A 276 19.19 -35.23 -6.62
C PRO A 276 17.99 -35.66 -7.48
N SER A 277 17.42 -36.83 -7.19
CA SER A 277 16.28 -37.40 -7.93
C SER A 277 14.99 -36.55 -7.87
N ASN A 278 14.95 -35.54 -7.00
CA ASN A 278 13.81 -34.65 -6.82
C ASN A 278 14.08 -33.31 -7.49
N ILE A 279 13.06 -32.75 -8.15
CA ILE A 279 13.14 -31.42 -8.77
C ILE A 279 13.41 -30.38 -7.68
N PRO A 280 14.49 -29.59 -7.80
CA PRO A 280 14.85 -28.64 -6.76
C PRO A 280 13.90 -27.44 -6.79
N ASN A 281 13.61 -26.88 -5.62
CA ASN A 281 12.72 -25.74 -5.45
C ASN A 281 13.24 -24.74 -4.41
N ILE A 282 12.73 -23.52 -4.48
CA ILE A 282 12.89 -22.50 -3.43
C ILE A 282 11.50 -22.22 -2.88
N THR A 283 11.37 -22.23 -1.55
CA THR A 283 10.09 -21.98 -0.91
C THR A 283 10.21 -20.88 0.15
N TRP A 284 9.33 -19.88 0.04
CA TRP A 284 9.12 -18.83 1.04
C TRP A 284 7.81 -19.08 1.79
N ARG A 285 7.71 -18.58 3.02
CA ARG A 285 6.53 -18.68 3.86
C ARG A 285 6.25 -17.36 4.57
N PHE A 286 5.00 -16.91 4.44
CA PHE A 286 4.53 -15.65 5.03
C PHE A 286 3.31 -15.89 5.90
N ASN A 287 3.26 -15.30 7.08
CA ASN A 287 2.07 -15.39 7.93
C ASN A 287 0.97 -14.51 7.35
N VAL A 288 -0.22 -15.09 7.16
CA VAL A 288 -1.38 -14.39 6.58
C VAL A 288 -2.64 -14.70 7.37
N SER A 289 -3.68 -13.89 7.19
CA SER A 289 -4.96 -14.18 7.83
C SER A 289 -5.58 -15.45 7.24
N LYS A 290 -6.27 -16.21 8.10
CA LYS A 290 -7.13 -17.30 7.68
C LYS A 290 -8.38 -16.75 7.01
N GLU A 291 -9.01 -17.54 6.15
CA GLU A 291 -10.26 -17.24 5.44
C GLU A 291 -10.20 -15.96 4.59
N ALA A 292 -8.99 -15.45 4.33
CA ALA A 292 -8.76 -14.22 3.58
C ALA A 292 -8.41 -14.50 2.12
N ARG A 293 -8.78 -13.56 1.25
CA ARG A 293 -8.31 -13.53 -0.15
C ARG A 293 -7.12 -12.60 -0.24
N HIS A 294 -6.17 -12.94 -1.09
CA HIS A 294 -4.94 -12.18 -1.27
C HIS A 294 -4.74 -11.84 -2.74
N LEU A 295 -4.26 -10.63 -2.99
CA LEU A 295 -3.62 -10.28 -4.24
C LEU A 295 -2.12 -10.56 -4.07
N VAL A 296 -1.57 -11.39 -4.95
CA VAL A 296 -0.14 -11.68 -5.00
C VAL A 296 0.41 -11.06 -6.27
N ARG A 297 1.42 -10.21 -6.12
CA ARG A 297 2.19 -9.69 -7.25
C ARG A 297 3.58 -10.30 -7.27
N VAL A 298 3.91 -10.95 -8.38
CA VAL A 298 5.17 -11.65 -8.60
C VAL A 298 6.01 -10.84 -9.58
N HIS A 299 7.21 -10.42 -9.17
CA HIS A 299 8.11 -9.63 -10.01
C HIS A 299 9.20 -10.52 -10.59
N VAL A 300 9.34 -10.49 -11.91
CA VAL A 300 10.36 -11.26 -12.62
C VAL A 300 11.10 -10.39 -13.64
N CYS A 301 12.39 -10.64 -13.77
CA CYS A 301 13.26 -10.09 -14.78
C CYS A 301 14.26 -11.18 -15.15
N ASP A 302 14.25 -11.64 -16.40
CA ASP A 302 15.13 -12.73 -16.84
C ASP A 302 16.57 -12.25 -16.97
N LEU A 303 17.34 -12.42 -15.89
CA LEU A 303 18.76 -12.12 -15.79
C LEU A 303 19.65 -13.33 -16.06
N VAL A 304 19.07 -14.50 -16.38
CA VAL A 304 19.76 -15.80 -16.32
C VAL A 304 19.82 -16.51 -17.67
N SER A 305 18.81 -16.33 -18.51
CA SER A 305 18.77 -16.97 -19.82
C SER A 305 19.79 -16.37 -20.78
N GLN A 306 20.32 -17.17 -21.71
CA GLN A 306 21.20 -16.68 -22.78
C GLN A 306 20.44 -16.10 -23.97
N SER A 307 19.16 -16.47 -24.11
CA SER A 307 18.27 -15.96 -25.14
C SER A 307 16.84 -15.90 -24.60
N PRO A 308 16.03 -14.94 -25.06
CA PRO A 308 14.63 -14.84 -24.69
C PRO A 308 13.85 -16.08 -25.12
N GLY A 309 12.74 -16.35 -24.44
CA GLY A 309 11.85 -17.47 -24.76
C GLY A 309 12.39 -18.86 -24.39
N THR A 310 13.47 -18.94 -23.60
CA THR A 310 14.05 -20.25 -23.23
C THR A 310 13.64 -20.76 -21.87
N VAL A 311 13.08 -19.89 -21.01
CA VAL A 311 12.72 -20.23 -19.64
C VAL A 311 11.21 -20.15 -19.43
N SER A 312 10.70 -21.19 -18.78
CA SER A 312 9.44 -21.15 -18.06
C SER A 312 9.61 -21.96 -16.78
N PHE A 313 8.85 -21.65 -15.74
CA PHE A 313 8.95 -22.33 -14.46
C PHE A 313 7.62 -22.36 -13.72
N TYR A 314 7.49 -23.29 -12.78
CA TYR A 314 6.29 -23.44 -11.97
C TYR A 314 6.32 -22.47 -10.80
N LEU A 315 5.18 -21.83 -10.55
CA LEU A 315 4.86 -21.13 -9.32
C LEU A 315 3.72 -21.88 -8.63
N ASN A 316 3.96 -22.31 -7.39
CA ASN A 316 2.95 -22.89 -6.53
C ASN A 316 2.74 -21.95 -5.34
N ILE A 317 1.48 -21.62 -5.05
CA ILE A 317 1.09 -20.80 -3.90
C ILE A 317 0.16 -21.63 -3.02
N SER A 318 0.62 -21.97 -1.83
CA SER A 318 -0.06 -22.91 -0.93
C SER A 318 -0.44 -24.21 -1.65
N ALA A 319 -1.38 -24.98 -1.11
CA ALA A 319 -1.89 -26.19 -1.76
C ALA A 319 -2.88 -25.91 -2.91
N ASN A 320 -3.34 -24.66 -3.05
CA ASN A 320 -4.56 -24.33 -3.79
C ASN A 320 -4.31 -23.66 -5.14
N PHE A 321 -3.06 -23.27 -5.45
CA PHE A 321 -2.76 -22.51 -6.66
C PHE A 321 -1.44 -22.99 -7.28
N SER A 322 -1.48 -23.28 -8.58
CA SER A 322 -0.32 -23.66 -9.38
C SER A 322 -0.44 -23.06 -10.77
N THR A 323 0.63 -22.44 -11.25
CA THR A 323 0.70 -21.86 -12.59
C THR A 323 2.10 -21.95 -13.16
N VAL A 324 2.23 -21.72 -14.46
CA VAL A 324 3.52 -21.57 -15.14
C VAL A 324 3.77 -20.09 -15.38
N ILE A 325 4.93 -19.61 -14.94
CA ILE A 325 5.45 -18.30 -15.33
C ILE A 325 6.30 -18.48 -16.57
N ASP A 326 5.93 -17.76 -17.62
CA ASP A 326 6.71 -17.61 -18.85
C ASP A 326 6.94 -16.11 -19.08
N PRO A 327 8.14 -15.60 -18.79
CA PRO A 327 8.49 -14.19 -19.01
C PRO A 327 8.39 -13.74 -20.48
N ASN A 328 8.13 -14.65 -21.43
CA ASN A 328 8.10 -14.37 -22.86
C ASN A 328 6.74 -14.72 -23.52
N SER A 329 5.70 -15.02 -22.73
CA SER A 329 4.39 -15.49 -23.22
C SER A 329 3.72 -14.53 -24.21
N ASP A 330 4.03 -13.24 -24.13
CA ASP A 330 3.33 -12.18 -24.85
C ASP A 330 3.96 -11.87 -26.23
N GLY A 331 4.85 -12.75 -26.72
CA GLY A 331 5.41 -12.69 -28.07
C GLY A 331 6.43 -11.57 -28.29
N VAL A 332 6.85 -10.86 -27.24
CA VAL A 332 7.91 -9.85 -27.29
C VAL A 332 9.12 -10.38 -26.49
N SER A 333 10.25 -10.45 -27.18
CA SER A 333 11.47 -11.10 -26.72
C SER A 333 12.46 -10.09 -26.14
N ASP A 334 12.03 -9.28 -25.18
CA ASP A 334 12.92 -8.30 -24.54
C ASP A 334 13.67 -8.99 -23.39
N MET A 335 14.94 -9.25 -23.62
CA MET A 335 15.82 -9.87 -22.63
C MET A 335 15.95 -8.96 -21.41
N SER A 336 15.86 -9.54 -20.21
CA SER A 336 15.98 -8.80 -18.95
C SER A 336 15.00 -7.62 -18.81
N ALA A 337 13.84 -7.70 -19.46
CA ALA A 337 12.76 -6.74 -19.24
C ALA A 337 12.01 -7.04 -17.93
N PRO A 338 11.80 -6.03 -17.05
CA PRO A 338 10.96 -6.17 -15.87
C PRO A 338 9.51 -6.49 -16.22
N LEU A 339 8.98 -7.51 -15.56
CA LEU A 339 7.59 -7.94 -15.65
C LEU A 339 7.02 -8.16 -14.26
N PHE A 340 5.69 -8.10 -14.18
CA PHE A 340 4.98 -8.58 -13.00
C PHE A 340 3.69 -9.29 -13.37
N TYR A 341 3.30 -10.24 -12.54
CA TYR A 341 2.08 -11.01 -12.65
C TYR A 341 1.26 -10.85 -11.38
N ASP A 342 -0.03 -10.60 -11.55
CA ASP A 342 -0.98 -10.46 -10.45
C ASP A 342 -1.89 -11.69 -10.40
N TYR A 343 -2.04 -12.28 -9.21
CA TYR A 343 -2.91 -13.43 -8.96
C TYR A 343 -3.80 -13.18 -7.74
N VAL A 344 -5.04 -13.66 -7.79
CA VAL A 344 -5.92 -13.72 -6.62
C VAL A 344 -5.88 -15.13 -6.04
N VAL A 345 -5.43 -15.25 -4.79
CA VAL A 345 -5.27 -16.54 -4.10
C VAL A 345 -6.00 -16.52 -2.77
N SER A 346 -6.85 -17.52 -2.53
CA SER A 346 -7.50 -17.71 -1.23
C SER A 346 -6.55 -18.41 -0.25
N SER A 347 -6.62 -18.00 1.02
CA SER A 347 -5.95 -18.70 2.12
C SER A 347 -6.36 -20.18 2.16
N ASP A 348 -5.45 -21.05 2.57
CA ASP A 348 -5.71 -22.47 2.85
C ASP A 348 -6.03 -22.72 4.33
N ASP A 349 -6.28 -21.64 5.09
CA ASP A 349 -6.59 -21.62 6.53
C ASP A 349 -5.50 -22.17 7.46
N SER A 350 -4.30 -22.43 6.93
CA SER A 350 -3.13 -22.83 7.71
C SER A 350 -2.56 -21.71 8.58
N GLY A 351 -2.93 -20.45 8.28
CA GLY A 351 -2.40 -19.24 8.93
C GLY A 351 -1.10 -18.72 8.30
N TYR A 352 -0.68 -19.32 7.19
CA TYR A 352 0.45 -18.87 6.39
C TYR A 352 0.21 -19.20 4.91
N MET A 353 0.97 -18.54 4.04
CA MET A 353 0.98 -18.82 2.60
C MET A 353 2.40 -19.20 2.21
N SER A 354 2.55 -20.35 1.54
CA SER A 354 3.83 -20.78 0.99
C SER A 354 3.93 -20.41 -0.49
N PHE A 355 5.10 -19.96 -0.91
CA PHE A 355 5.39 -19.62 -2.31
C PHE A 355 6.56 -20.48 -2.75
N SER A 356 6.34 -21.37 -3.71
CA SER A 356 7.39 -22.28 -4.18
C SER A 356 7.60 -22.10 -5.68
N ILE A 357 8.85 -21.89 -6.08
CA ILE A 357 9.24 -21.89 -7.49
C ILE A 357 10.09 -23.12 -7.80
N ALA A 358 9.82 -23.75 -8.95
CA ALA A 358 10.56 -24.92 -9.41
C ALA A 358 10.76 -24.88 -10.93
N PRO A 359 11.93 -25.28 -11.45
CA PRO A 359 12.18 -25.28 -12.89
C PRO A 359 11.20 -26.17 -13.65
N ASN A 360 10.75 -25.72 -14.82
CA ASN A 360 10.00 -26.59 -15.72
C ASN A 360 10.97 -27.51 -16.48
N GLU A 361 10.82 -28.83 -16.34
CA GLU A 361 11.72 -29.80 -16.98
C GLU A 361 11.64 -29.80 -18.51
N THR A 362 10.54 -29.27 -19.05
CA THR A 362 10.28 -29.15 -20.49
C THR A 362 10.85 -27.86 -21.10
N SER A 363 11.29 -26.90 -20.28
CA SER A 363 11.91 -25.67 -20.77
C SER A 363 13.34 -25.92 -21.28
N ILE A 364 13.79 -25.07 -22.20
CA ILE A 364 15.16 -25.13 -22.75
C ILE A 364 16.17 -24.81 -21.64
N THR A 365 15.92 -23.72 -20.92
CA THR A 365 16.69 -23.29 -19.75
C THR A 365 15.96 -23.73 -18.48
N LYS A 366 16.42 -24.84 -17.89
CA LYS A 366 15.83 -25.47 -16.70
C LYS A 366 16.18 -24.71 -15.41
N VAL A 367 15.70 -23.49 -15.29
CA VAL A 367 15.89 -22.60 -14.14
C VAL A 367 14.54 -22.02 -13.70
N ALA A 368 14.40 -21.78 -12.40
CA ALA A 368 13.36 -20.94 -11.83
C ALA A 368 14.02 -19.82 -11.04
N PHE A 369 13.46 -18.61 -11.11
CA PHE A 369 13.99 -17.45 -10.41
C PHE A 369 12.87 -16.47 -10.03
N LEU A 370 13.16 -15.62 -9.04
CA LEU A 370 12.24 -14.59 -8.58
C LEU A 370 13.03 -13.35 -8.16
N ASN A 371 12.54 -12.16 -8.53
CA ASN A 371 13.18 -10.87 -8.23
C ASN A 371 12.48 -10.14 -7.08
N GLY A 372 11.14 -10.24 -6.99
CA GLY A 372 10.37 -9.60 -5.95
C GLY A 372 9.00 -10.22 -5.74
N LEU A 373 8.41 -9.97 -4.58
CA LEU A 373 7.08 -10.47 -4.23
C LEU A 373 6.34 -9.42 -3.40
N GLU A 374 5.11 -9.09 -3.78
CA GLU A 374 4.19 -8.33 -2.93
C GLU A 374 2.97 -9.20 -2.58
N ILE A 375 2.51 -9.09 -1.33
CA ILE A 375 1.34 -9.78 -0.83
C ILE A 375 0.42 -8.75 -0.20
N MET A 376 -0.78 -8.62 -0.76
CA MET A 376 -1.84 -7.76 -0.22
C MET A 376 -3.07 -8.59 0.13
N GLU A 377 -3.77 -8.20 1.19
CA GLU A 377 -4.98 -8.85 1.67
C GLU A 377 -6.21 -8.03 1.26
N PHE A 378 -7.23 -8.69 0.72
CA PHE A 378 -8.53 -8.07 0.47
C PHE A 378 -9.24 -7.83 1.79
N LEU A 379 -9.62 -6.58 2.04
CA LEU A 379 -10.36 -6.19 3.23
C LEU A 379 -11.84 -6.53 3.08
N GLY A 380 -12.44 -6.95 4.20
CA GLY A 380 -13.88 -7.19 4.30
C GLY A 380 -14.70 -5.89 4.29
N SER A 381 -16.00 -6.05 4.06
CA SER A 381 -16.94 -4.93 4.13
C SER A 381 -17.07 -4.41 5.56
N SER A 382 -17.21 -3.09 5.70
CA SER A 382 -17.55 -2.49 6.99
C SER A 382 -19.02 -2.78 7.32
N THR A 383 -19.27 -3.32 8.51
CA THR A 383 -20.62 -3.48 9.08
C THR A 383 -21.04 -2.28 9.92
N ILE A 384 -20.15 -1.31 10.12
CA ILE A 384 -20.40 -0.14 10.97
C ILE A 384 -21.26 0.85 10.18
N LYS A 385 -22.53 1.03 10.62
CA LYS A 385 -23.38 2.11 10.13
C LYS A 385 -22.82 3.42 10.68
N MET A 386 -22.17 4.19 9.82
CA MET A 386 -21.62 5.48 10.20
C MET A 386 -22.77 6.45 10.52
N PRO A 387 -22.65 7.28 11.57
CA PRO A 387 -23.65 8.28 11.84
C PRO A 387 -23.74 9.21 10.63
N PHE A 388 -24.86 9.17 9.91
CA PHE A 388 -25.18 10.19 8.93
C PHE A 388 -25.15 11.54 9.66
N GLU A 389 -24.19 12.40 9.33
CA GLU A 389 -24.35 13.82 9.61
C GLU A 389 -25.54 14.28 8.78
N ASN A 390 -26.68 14.42 9.44
CA ASN A 390 -27.85 15.07 8.86
C ASN A 390 -27.38 16.44 8.37
N GLU A 391 -27.32 16.63 7.06
CA GLU A 391 -27.20 17.96 6.50
C GLU A 391 -28.21 18.85 7.21
N ARG A 392 -27.71 19.97 7.73
CA ARG A 392 -28.47 20.97 8.47
C ARG A 392 -29.85 21.14 7.83
N ARG A 393 -30.91 20.71 8.52
CA ARG A 393 -32.24 21.29 8.31
C ARG A 393 -32.03 22.80 8.38
N LYS A 394 -32.03 23.47 7.22
CA LYS A 394 -32.15 24.92 7.15
C LYS A 394 -33.50 25.23 7.79
N HIS A 395 -33.50 25.50 9.09
CA HIS A 395 -34.60 26.19 9.73
C HIS A 395 -34.66 27.55 9.06
N LEU A 396 -35.51 27.66 8.05
CA LEU A 396 -35.93 28.93 7.49
C LEU A 396 -36.66 29.64 8.62
N ALA A 397 -35.92 30.49 9.35
CA ALA A 397 -36.50 31.41 10.31
C ALA A 397 -37.36 32.39 9.49
N LEU A 398 -38.66 32.08 9.39
CA LEU A 398 -39.66 32.99 8.86
C LEU A 398 -39.71 34.19 9.81
N LYS A 399 -39.11 35.31 9.38
CA LYS A 399 -39.34 36.62 10.01
C LYS A 399 -40.83 36.94 9.87
N ILE A 400 -41.59 36.76 10.94
CA ILE A 400 -42.96 37.29 11.03
C ILE A 400 -42.82 38.80 11.18
N GLY A 401 -42.89 39.50 10.05
CA GLY A 401 -43.19 40.93 10.00
C GLY A 401 -44.68 41.13 10.24
N SER A 402 -45.01 42.00 11.18
CA SER A 402 -46.39 42.41 11.46
C SER A 402 -46.98 43.17 10.27
N ALA A 403 -48.09 42.67 9.72
CA ALA A 403 -49.09 43.48 9.03
C ALA A 403 -50.41 42.71 9.07
N GLY A 404 -51.48 43.40 9.50
CA GLY A 404 -52.70 42.79 9.99
C GLY A 404 -53.63 42.17 8.93
N GLY A 405 -54.60 41.43 9.46
CA GLY A 405 -55.93 41.24 8.87
C GLY A 405 -56.01 40.23 7.73
N VAL A 406 -56.59 39.07 8.02
CA VAL A 406 -57.92 38.65 7.55
C VAL A 406 -58.05 37.14 7.82
N ALA A 407 -59.14 36.78 8.49
CA ALA A 407 -59.50 35.41 8.85
C ALA A 407 -59.94 34.63 7.60
N LEU A 408 -59.52 33.36 7.50
CA LEU A 408 -60.27 32.33 6.79
C LEU A 408 -60.10 30.99 7.50
N ILE A 409 -61.21 30.53 8.07
CA ILE A 409 -61.43 29.19 8.64
C ILE A 409 -61.50 28.21 7.48
N LEU A 410 -60.72 27.13 7.50
CA LEU A 410 -61.04 25.92 6.73
C LEU A 410 -60.67 24.66 7.52
N ARG A 411 -61.56 23.69 7.36
CA ARG A 411 -62.00 22.63 8.27
C ARG A 411 -61.29 21.32 7.91
N GLU A 412 -61.02 20.50 8.92
CA GLU A 412 -60.54 19.12 8.78
C GLU A 412 -61.40 18.31 7.79
N VAL A 413 -60.75 17.57 6.90
CA VAL A 413 -61.29 16.34 6.33
C VAL A 413 -60.19 15.28 6.40
N SER A 414 -60.42 14.31 7.29
CA SER A 414 -59.79 13.01 7.29
C SER A 414 -60.39 12.14 6.19
N GLN A 415 -59.56 11.40 5.44
CA GLN A 415 -60.00 10.13 4.86
C GLN A 415 -58.82 9.19 4.62
N PHE A 416 -59.06 7.94 5.04
CA PHE A 416 -58.22 6.75 5.04
C PHE A 416 -58.09 6.08 3.65
N ASP A 417 -57.04 5.27 3.52
CA ASP A 417 -56.83 4.04 2.73
C ASP A 417 -57.04 4.05 1.20
N ASN A 418 -55.97 3.82 0.43
CA ASN A 418 -55.42 2.48 0.16
C ASN A 418 -53.98 2.56 -0.35
#